data_AF-A0A2R6KUW9-F1
#
_entry.id   AF-A0A2R6KUW9-F1
#
_cell.length_a   1.000
_cell.length_b   1.000
_cell.length_c   1.000
_cell.angle_alpha   90.00
_cell.angle_beta   90.00
_cell.angle_gamma   90.00
#
_symmetry.space_group_name_H-M   'P 1'
#
loop_
_entity.id
_entity.type
_entity.pdbx_description
1 polymer ?
#
loop_
_entity_poly.entity_id
_entity_poly.type
_entity_poly.pdbx_seq_one_letter_code
_entity_poly.pdbx_strand_id
1 'polypeptide(L)'
;MNEGFSRRLSGIVGTFLVLVVGGVLLLGGSLVARPATVVQLALLGLAGVVALVAAIDTRLTARIAWYRWGGLGNILLGMSLPLGFVGTDNNLVFLGILGVGGLTLAAMGVDMLVFHGRYTRGKRLDHDSG
;
A
#
# COMPACT_ATOMS: atom_id res chain seq x y z
N MET A 1 5.79 -0.58 19.62
CA MET A 1 5.96 0.46 18.57
C MET A 1 4.85 1.47 18.77
N ASN A 2 5.14 2.77 18.88
CA ASN A 2 4.11 3.75 19.22
C ASN A 2 3.05 3.85 18.11
N GLU A 3 1.78 3.69 18.46
CA GLU A 3 0.64 3.77 17.54
C GLU A 3 0.64 5.08 16.74
N GLY A 4 0.93 6.20 17.42
CA GLY A 4 1.03 7.52 16.79
C GLY A 4 2.09 7.61 15.69
N PHE A 5 3.22 6.90 15.82
CA PHE A 5 4.24 6.87 14.77
C PHE A 5 3.76 6.06 13.56
N SER A 6 3.11 4.91 13.80
CA SER A 6 2.58 4.07 12.72
C SER A 6 1.48 4.79 11.92
N ARG A 7 0.60 5.52 12.61
CA ARG A 7 -0.45 6.33 11.99
C ARG A 7 0.12 7.50 11.17
N ARG A 8 1.11 8.22 11.71
CA ARG A 8 1.81 9.29 10.97
C ARG A 8 2.50 8.76 9.72
N LEU A 9 3.21 7.64 9.83
CA LEU A 9 3.86 7.01 8.69
C LEU A 9 2.84 6.62 7.61
N SER A 10 1.72 6.00 8.01
CA SER A 10 0.63 5.68 7.09
C SER A 10 0.07 6.92 6.40
N GLY A 11 -0.09 8.03 7.13
CA GLY A 11 -0.55 9.30 6.57
C GLY A 11 0.43 9.90 5.56
N ILE A 12 1.73 9.89 5.88
CA ILE A 12 2.79 10.37 4.98
C ILE A 12 2.84 9.53 3.70
N VAL A 13 2.85 8.21 3.84
CA VAL A 13 2.86 7.27 2.70
C VAL A 13 1.60 7.45 1.87
N GLY A 14 0.42 7.52 2.50
CA GLY A 14 -0.84 7.70 1.80
C GLY A 14 -0.90 9.01 1.01
N THR A 15 -0.50 10.12 1.64
CA THR A 15 -0.42 11.43 0.99
C THR A 15 0.54 11.41 -0.19
N PHE A 16 1.73 10.83 0.01
CA PHE A 16 2.73 10.70 -1.06
C PHE A 16 2.18 9.92 -2.25
N LEU A 17 1.53 8.77 -2.02
CA LEU A 17 0.95 7.95 -3.08
C LEU A 17 -0.15 8.69 -3.85
N VAL A 18 -1.05 9.40 -3.15
CA VAL A 18 -2.10 10.20 -3.80
C VAL A 18 -1.50 11.34 -4.64
N LEU A 19 -0.46 12.01 -4.15
CA LEU A 19 0.24 13.05 -4.91
C LEU A 19 0.93 12.49 -6.16
N VAL A 20 1.57 11.32 -6.06
CA VAL A 20 2.19 10.65 -7.21
C VAL A 20 1.14 10.31 -8.25
N VAL A 21 0.02 9.69 -7.84
CA VAL A 21 -1.07 9.35 -8.77
C VAL A 21 -1.67 10.60 -9.40
N GLY A 22 -1.94 11.65 -8.61
CA GLY A 22 -2.42 12.93 -9.12
C GLY A 22 -1.44 13.57 -10.12
N GLY A 23 -0.14 13.56 -9.81
CA GLY A 23 0.91 14.05 -10.70
C GLY A 23 0.96 13.30 -12.03
N VAL A 24 0.88 11.96 -11.99
CA VAL A 24 0.84 11.14 -13.21
C VAL A 24 -0.45 11.37 -13.99
N LEU A 25 -1.60 11.55 -13.35
CA LEU A 25 -2.85 11.85 -14.07
C LEU A 25 -2.82 13.23 -14.75
N LEU A 26 -2.19 14.22 -14.12
CA LEU A 26 -2.09 15.58 -14.64
C LEU A 26 -1.03 15.73 -15.75
N LEU A 27 0.08 14.99 -15.65
CA LEU A 27 1.25 15.14 -16.53
C LEU A 27 1.47 13.95 -17.47
N GLY A 28 0.80 12.82 -17.22
CA GLY A 28 1.18 11.53 -17.77
C GLY A 28 0.69 11.25 -19.19
N GLY A 29 -0.22 12.04 -19.75
CA GLY A 29 -0.65 11.96 -21.15
C GLY A 29 -0.74 10.52 -21.70
N SER A 30 0.17 10.16 -22.60
CA SER A 30 0.25 8.84 -23.25
C SER A 30 0.62 7.66 -22.35
N LEU A 31 1.13 7.88 -21.12
CA LEU A 31 1.39 6.83 -20.13
C LEU A 31 0.09 6.17 -19.65
N VAL A 32 -1.02 6.92 -19.61
CA VAL A 32 -2.34 6.40 -19.21
C VAL A 32 -3.01 5.60 -20.34
N ALA A 33 -2.45 5.62 -21.56
CA ALA A 33 -2.99 4.87 -22.69
C ALA A 33 -2.75 3.35 -22.57
N ARG A 34 -1.84 2.91 -21.68
CA ARG A 34 -1.57 1.49 -21.45
C ARG A 34 -2.49 0.93 -20.36
N PRO A 35 -3.23 -0.16 -20.61
CA PRO A 35 -4.18 -0.70 -19.64
C PRO A 35 -3.50 -1.16 -18.34
N ALA A 36 -2.27 -1.69 -18.42
CA ALA A 36 -1.49 -2.07 -17.25
C ALA A 36 -1.17 -0.86 -16.35
N THR A 37 -0.88 0.31 -16.94
CA THR A 37 -0.59 1.54 -16.20
C THR A 37 -1.83 2.11 -15.53
N VAL A 38 -3.01 1.98 -16.16
CA VAL A 38 -4.30 2.37 -15.53
C VAL A 38 -4.59 1.53 -14.30
N VAL A 39 -4.45 0.20 -14.40
CA VAL A 39 -4.65 -0.72 -13.28
C VAL A 39 -3.65 -0.45 -12.16
N GLN A 40 -2.38 -0.22 -12.52
CA GLN A 40 -1.34 0.16 -11.56
C GLN A 40 -1.70 1.45 -10.81
N LEU A 41 -2.09 2.51 -11.54
CA LEU A 41 -2.45 3.80 -10.94
C LEU A 41 -3.68 3.68 -10.05
N ALA A 42 -4.67 2.86 -10.45
CA ALA A 42 -5.84 2.58 -9.64
C ALA A 42 -5.46 1.88 -8.32
N LEU A 43 -4.61 0.84 -8.38
CA LEU A 43 -4.11 0.14 -7.19
C LEU A 43 -3.29 1.07 -6.29
N LEU A 44 -2.43 1.90 -6.88
CA LEU A 44 -1.59 2.86 -6.15
C LEU A 44 -2.44 3.95 -5.48
N GLY A 45 -3.47 4.44 -6.17
CA GLY A 45 -4.40 5.43 -5.65
C GLY A 45 -5.25 4.86 -4.52
N LEU A 46 -5.78 3.64 -4.70
CA LEU A 46 -6.49 2.93 -3.64
C LEU A 46 -5.58 2.67 -2.43
N ALA A 47 -4.33 2.26 -2.63
CA ALA A 47 -3.36 2.10 -1.56
C ALA A 47 -3.15 3.41 -0.79
N GLY A 48 -3.04 4.53 -1.50
CA GLY A 48 -2.92 5.86 -0.92
C GLY A 48 -4.14 6.26 -0.07
N VAL A 49 -5.35 6.05 -0.60
CA VAL A 49 -6.61 6.36 0.11
C VAL A 49 -6.75 5.49 1.35
N VAL A 50 -6.50 4.18 1.25
CA VAL A 50 -6.58 3.25 2.38
C VAL A 50 -5.55 3.62 3.45
N ALA A 51 -4.33 4.02 3.07
CA ALA A 51 -3.29 4.47 4.00
C ALA A 51 -3.66 5.79 4.70
N LEU A 52 -4.33 6.71 4.00
CA LEU A 52 -4.90 7.92 4.60
C LEU A 52 -6.01 7.57 5.59
N VAL A 53 -6.93 6.65 5.24
CA VAL A 53 -7.99 6.17 6.14
C VAL A 53 -7.38 5.55 7.39
N ALA A 54 -6.31 4.77 7.27
CA ALA A 54 -5.60 4.20 8.41
C ALA A 54 -4.91 5.25 9.31
N ALA A 55 -4.62 6.44 8.77
CA ALA A 55 -3.96 7.51 9.49
C ALA A 55 -4.93 8.42 10.27
N ILE A 56 -6.17 8.52 9.82
CA ILE A 56 -7.22 9.34 10.45
C ILE A 56 -8.08 8.51 11.40
N ASP A 57 -8.37 9.07 12.58
CA ASP A 57 -9.43 8.53 13.45
C ASP A 57 -10.78 8.86 12.83
N THR A 58 -11.37 7.86 12.18
CA THR A 58 -12.70 7.92 11.60
C THR A 58 -13.55 6.78 12.18
N ARG A 59 -14.87 6.87 12.02
CA ARG A 59 -15.78 5.77 12.41
C ARG A 59 -15.42 4.43 11.73
N LEU A 60 -14.69 4.46 10.61
CA LEU A 60 -14.20 3.30 9.88
C LEU A 60 -13.00 2.64 10.57
N THR A 61 -12.05 3.41 11.11
CA THR A 61 -10.92 2.87 11.89
C THR A 61 -11.34 2.41 13.28
N ALA A 62 -12.47 2.92 13.80
CA ALA A 62 -13.13 2.40 15.00
C ALA A 62 -13.86 1.05 14.77
N ARG A 63 -14.36 0.78 13.56
CA ARG A 63 -15.01 -0.52 13.21
C ARG A 63 -14.03 -1.58 12.74
N ILE A 64 -13.03 -1.18 11.96
CA ILE A 64 -11.99 -2.04 11.43
C ILE A 64 -10.67 -1.46 11.91
N ALA A 65 -9.97 -2.19 12.77
CA ALA A 65 -8.77 -1.70 13.41
C ALA A 65 -7.76 -1.12 12.38
N TRP A 66 -7.15 0.01 12.74
CA TRP A 66 -6.28 0.81 11.86
C TRP A 66 -5.18 -0.03 11.16
N TYR A 67 -4.64 -1.05 11.83
CA TYR A 67 -3.61 -1.91 11.27
C TYR A 67 -4.10 -2.80 10.12
N ARG A 68 -5.40 -3.13 10.07
CA ARG A 68 -5.99 -3.87 8.94
C ARG A 68 -6.09 -3.00 7.70
N TRP A 69 -6.43 -1.72 7.87
CA TRP A 69 -6.37 -0.75 6.77
C TRP A 69 -4.93 -0.58 6.27
N GLY A 70 -3.95 -0.43 7.18
CA GLY A 70 -2.53 -0.43 6.80
C GLY A 70 -2.11 -1.69 6.05
N GLY A 71 -2.58 -2.86 6.48
CA GLY A 71 -2.33 -4.13 5.82
C GLY A 71 -2.89 -4.20 4.40
N LEU A 72 -4.13 -3.74 4.21
CA LEU A 72 -4.75 -3.65 2.89
C LEU A 72 -3.98 -2.70 1.95
N GLY A 73 -3.50 -1.57 2.48
CA GLY A 73 -2.69 -0.61 1.73
C GLY A 73 -1.38 -1.24 1.24
N ASN A 74 -0.71 -2.03 2.09
CA ASN A 74 0.51 -2.75 1.73
C ASN A 74 0.28 -3.82 0.66
N ILE A 75 -0.85 -4.53 0.68
CA ILE A 75 -1.22 -5.49 -0.37
C ILE A 75 -1.41 -4.78 -1.70
N LEU A 76 -2.19 -3.70 -1.72
CA LEU A 76 -2.48 -2.92 -2.94
C LEU A 76 -1.20 -2.31 -3.52
N LEU A 77 -0.35 -1.75 -2.66
CA LEU A 77 0.94 -1.18 -3.06
C LEU A 77 1.87 -2.27 -3.59
N GLY A 78 1.96 -3.41 -2.90
CA GLY A 78 2.79 -4.54 -3.33
C GLY A 78 2.41 -5.08 -4.71
N MET A 79 1.11 -5.15 -5.02
CA MET A 79 0.62 -5.55 -6.35
C MET A 79 0.85 -4.49 -7.43
N SER A 80 0.85 -3.20 -7.06
CA SER A 80 1.05 -2.11 -8.02
C SER A 80 2.48 -2.06 -8.60
N LEU A 81 3.48 -2.43 -7.80
CA LEU A 81 4.90 -2.34 -8.18
C LEU A 81 5.28 -3.14 -9.43
N PRO A 82 4.97 -4.45 -9.54
CA PRO A 82 5.32 -5.24 -10.71
C PRO A 82 4.54 -4.83 -11.98
N LEU A 83 3.33 -4.27 -11.83
CA LEU A 83 2.50 -3.85 -12.97
C LEU A 83 3.10 -2.70 -13.78
N GLY A 84 3.95 -1.87 -13.17
CA GLY A 84 4.64 -0.78 -13.87
C GLY A 84 5.72 -1.21 -14.85
N PHE A 85 6.08 -2.48 -14.84
CA PHE A 85 7.13 -3.05 -15.70
C PHE A 85 6.56 -4.01 -16.75
N VAL A 86 5.26 -4.25 -16.74
CA VAL A 86 4.58 -5.08 -17.76
C VAL A 86 4.64 -4.36 -19.10
N GLY A 87 5.31 -4.97 -20.08
CA GLY A 87 5.46 -4.42 -21.44
C GLY A 87 6.59 -3.39 -21.60
N THR A 88 7.52 -3.32 -20.65
CA THR A 88 8.77 -2.56 -20.77
C THR A 88 9.90 -3.50 -21.24
N ASP A 89 10.83 -3.00 -22.05
CA ASP A 89 11.94 -3.79 -22.61
C ASP A 89 12.85 -4.36 -21.50
N ASN A 90 12.55 -5.60 -21.12
CA ASN A 90 13.38 -6.65 -20.54
C ASN A 90 14.44 -6.26 -19.49
N ASN A 91 14.07 -5.50 -18.45
CA ASN A 91 14.92 -5.35 -17.27
C ASN A 91 14.52 -6.34 -16.16
N LEU A 92 14.79 -7.62 -16.40
CA LEU A 92 14.44 -8.74 -15.50
C LEU A 92 14.96 -8.56 -14.08
N VAL A 93 16.10 -7.90 -13.90
CA VAL A 93 16.67 -7.59 -12.58
C VAL A 93 15.76 -6.63 -11.81
N PHE A 94 15.30 -5.55 -12.45
CA PHE A 94 14.37 -4.61 -11.83
C PHE A 94 13.02 -5.27 -11.55
N LEU A 95 12.51 -6.06 -12.50
CA LEU A 95 11.27 -6.82 -12.30
C LEU A 95 11.41 -7.81 -11.13
N GLY A 96 12.56 -8.44 -10.98
CA GLY A 96 12.88 -9.30 -9.83
C GLY A 96 12.89 -8.53 -8.52
N ILE A 97 13.60 -7.40 -8.45
CA ILE A 97 13.68 -6.55 -7.25
C ILE A 97 12.28 -6.04 -6.84
N LEU A 98 11.52 -5.50 -7.80
CA LEU A 98 10.18 -4.98 -7.56
C LEU A 98 9.17 -6.08 -7.28
N GLY A 99 9.31 -7.25 -7.91
CA GLY A 99 8.51 -8.43 -7.63
C GLY A 99 8.73 -8.93 -6.21
N VAL A 100 9.99 -9.08 -5.78
CA VAL A 100 10.33 -9.49 -4.41
C VAL A 100 9.91 -8.43 -3.38
N GLY A 101 10.16 -7.15 -3.67
CA GLY A 101 9.74 -6.05 -2.80
C GLY A 101 8.23 -5.97 -2.67
N GLY A 102 7.50 -6.06 -3.79
CA GLY A 102 6.04 -6.06 -3.82
C GLY A 102 5.43 -7.27 -3.12
N LEU A 103 6.01 -8.46 -3.32
CA LEU A 103 5.58 -9.69 -2.65
C LEU A 103 5.82 -9.60 -1.12
N THR A 104 6.94 -9.03 -0.69
CA THR A 104 7.24 -8.80 0.72
C THR A 104 6.23 -7.85 1.36
N LEU A 105 5.92 -6.74 0.67
CA LEU A 105 4.89 -5.79 1.10
C LEU A 105 3.51 -6.45 1.18
N ALA A 106 3.14 -7.25 0.18
CA ALA A 106 1.89 -7.98 0.19
C ALA A 106 1.82 -9.00 1.34
N ALA A 107 2.89 -9.75 1.57
CA ALA A 107 2.99 -10.69 2.69
C ALA A 107 2.87 -9.99 4.05
N MET A 108 3.55 -8.84 4.23
CA MET A 108 3.39 -8.01 5.42
C MET A 108 1.96 -7.49 5.57
N GLY A 109 1.34 -7.10 4.47
CA GLY A 109 -0.04 -6.64 4.47
C GLY A 109 -1.04 -7.73 4.84
N VAL A 110 -0.85 -8.96 4.34
CA VAL A 110 -1.65 -10.15 4.71
C VAL A 110 -1.46 -10.48 6.19
N ASP A 111 -0.24 -10.43 6.70
CA ASP A 111 0.02 -10.63 8.13
C ASP A 111 -0.72 -9.60 9.00
N MET A 112 -0.69 -8.32 8.63
CA MET A 112 -1.44 -7.29 9.34
C MET A 112 -2.96 -7.44 9.21
N LEU A 113 -3.46 -7.86 8.05
CA LEU A 113 -4.88 -7.97 7.75
C LEU A 113 -5.54 -9.20 8.40
N VAL A 114 -4.91 -10.38 8.25
CA VAL A 114 -5.46 -11.69 8.63
C VAL A 114 -4.92 -12.16 9.98
N PHE A 115 -3.62 -11.97 10.21
CA PHE A 115 -2.93 -12.49 11.40
C PHE A 115 -2.62 -11.41 12.44
N HIS A 116 -3.16 -10.19 12.26
CA HIS A 116 -3.03 -9.07 13.18
C HIS A 116 -1.58 -8.70 13.51
N GLY A 117 -0.66 -8.88 12.56
CA GLY A 117 0.75 -8.57 12.73
C GLY A 117 1.55 -9.61 13.52
N ARG A 118 0.99 -10.80 13.77
CA ARG A 118 1.61 -11.83 14.61
C ARG A 118 3.01 -12.23 14.13
N TYR A 119 3.19 -12.37 12.81
CA TYR A 119 4.43 -12.90 12.26
C TYR A 119 5.46 -11.82 11.95
N THR A 120 5.03 -10.61 11.59
CA THR A 120 5.96 -9.50 11.24
C THR A 120 6.33 -8.62 12.43
N ARG A 121 5.45 -8.50 13.44
CA ARG A 121 5.69 -7.63 14.60
C ARG A 121 5.97 -8.38 15.90
N GLY A 122 5.96 -9.72 15.88
CA GLY A 122 6.26 -10.56 17.04
C GLY A 122 5.23 -10.51 18.18
N LYS A 123 4.19 -9.67 18.08
CA LYS A 123 3.05 -9.57 19.00
C LYS A 123 1.78 -9.26 18.19
N ARG A 124 0.64 -9.86 18.58
CA ARG A 124 -0.65 -9.57 17.93
C ARG A 124 -1.13 -8.18 18.33
N LEU A 125 -1.52 -7.38 17.34
CA LEU A 125 -1.96 -5.99 17.52
C LEU A 125 -3.38 -5.86 18.08
N ASP A 126 -4.15 -6.96 18.14
CA ASP A 126 -5.48 -7.00 18.76
C ASP A 126 -5.43 -7.05 20.30
N HIS A 127 -4.30 -7.41 20.88
CA HIS A 127 -4.14 -7.51 22.34
C HIS A 127 -3.83 -6.16 23.02
N ASP A 128 -3.29 -5.19 22.28
CA ASP A 128 -3.02 -3.83 22.75
C ASP A 128 -4.19 -2.86 22.43
N SER A 129 -5.23 -3.35 21.76
CA SER A 129 -6.46 -2.61 21.45
C SER A 129 -7.54 -2.90 22.52
N GLY A 130 -7.23 -2.57 23.78
CA GLY A 130 -8.20 -2.60 24.88
C GLY A 130 -9.23 -1.49 24.77
#